data_AF-A0A8T6I591-F1
#
_entry.id   AF-A0A8T6I591-F1
#
_cell.length_a   1.000
_cell.length_b   1.000
_cell.length_c   1.000
_cell.angle_alpha   90.00
_cell.angle_beta   90.00
_cell.angle_gamma   90.00
#
_symmetry.space_group_name_H-M   'P 1'
#
loop_
_entity.id
_entity.type
_entity.pdbx_description
1 polymer ?
#
loop_
_entity_poly.entity_id
_entity_poly.type
_entity_poly.pdbx_seq_one_letter_code
_entity_poly.pdbx_strand_id
1 'polypeptide(L)'
;QCYENFTGGVLMSIVEHGFCEPDECNEFLTTENLVAPNGNLPTNTSGGNLAECYMHGLELNIEAVRQIRRTSPNQVEDVDVSMVVSGPMVTPVSSSIYGSEATV
;
A
#
# COMPACT_ATOMS: atom_id res chain seq x y z
N GLN A 1 -1.03 -1.11 0.21
CA GLN A 1 -1.71 -0.31 -0.84
C GLN A 1 -2.14 1.01 -0.22
N CYS A 2 -1.78 2.15 -0.80
CA CYS A 2 -2.04 3.47 -0.24
C CYS A 2 -2.74 4.36 -1.26
N TYR A 3 -3.79 5.05 -0.82
CA TYR A 3 -4.50 6.02 -1.64
C TYR A 3 -3.58 7.14 -2.11
N GLU A 4 -3.65 7.40 -3.41
CA GLU A 4 -2.71 8.25 -4.11
C GLU A 4 -3.41 9.07 -5.22
N ASN A 5 -4.23 10.05 -4.85
CA ASN A 5 -4.59 11.11 -5.80
C ASN A 5 -3.40 12.06 -6.08
N PHE A 6 -2.49 12.17 -5.11
CA PHE A 6 -1.18 12.80 -5.19
C PHE A 6 -0.18 12.05 -4.29
N THR A 7 1.10 12.10 -4.63
CA THR A 7 2.17 11.33 -3.95
C THR A 7 2.39 11.74 -2.48
N GLY A 8 2.19 13.01 -2.13
CA GLY A 8 2.41 13.50 -0.76
C GLY A 8 1.54 12.83 0.30
N GLY A 9 0.31 12.42 -0.07
CA GLY A 9 -0.56 11.66 0.81
C GLY A 9 0.02 10.32 1.22
N VAL A 10 0.69 9.63 0.29
CA VAL A 10 1.33 8.34 0.56
C VAL A 10 2.44 8.47 1.60
N LEU A 11 3.29 9.49 1.47
CA LEU A 11 4.34 9.79 2.45
C LEU A 11 3.75 10.02 3.83
N MET A 12 2.75 10.91 3.94
CA MET A 12 2.11 11.20 5.23
C MET A 12 1.50 9.95 5.86
N SER A 13 0.82 9.13 5.06
CA SER A 13 0.25 7.86 5.52
C SER A 13 1.32 6.90 6.04
N ILE A 14 2.46 6.75 5.36
CA ILE A 14 3.54 5.86 5.78
C ILE A 14 4.12 6.30 7.13
N VAL A 15 4.34 7.60 7.31
CA VAL A 15 4.83 8.19 8.56
C VAL A 15 3.81 8.03 9.68
N GLU A 16 2.55 8.41 9.46
CA GLU A 16 1.50 8.37 10.50
C GLU A 16 1.17 6.95 10.97
N HIS A 17 1.41 5.94 10.12
CA HIS A 17 1.28 4.53 10.49
C HIS A 17 2.56 3.93 11.09
N GLY A 18 3.63 4.72 11.25
CA GLY A 18 4.85 4.32 11.96
C GLY A 18 5.76 3.39 11.18
N PHE A 19 5.71 3.41 9.83
CA PHE A 19 6.65 2.62 9.01
C PHE A 19 8.06 3.24 8.97
N CYS A 20 8.16 4.56 9.10
CA CYS A 20 9.40 5.29 9.28
C CYS A 20 9.15 6.63 9.99
N GLU A 21 10.20 7.22 10.57
CA GLU A 21 10.11 8.57 11.14
C GLU A 21 10.14 9.65 10.04
N PRO A 22 9.60 10.87 10.29
CA PRO A 22 9.53 11.93 9.29
C PRO A 22 10.89 12.31 8.68
N ASP A 23 11.96 12.26 9.47
CA ASP A 23 13.33 12.58 9.06
C ASP A 23 14.03 11.43 8.30
N GLU A 24 13.50 10.22 8.36
CA GLU A 24 14.00 9.03 7.67
C GLU A 24 13.30 8.79 6.31
N CYS A 25 12.25 9.54 6.01
CA CYS A 25 11.39 9.32 4.84
C CYS A 25 12.13 9.22 3.51
N ASN A 26 13.18 10.02 3.30
CA ASN A 26 13.94 9.99 2.05
C ASN A 26 14.74 8.70 1.88
N GLU A 27 15.22 8.12 2.98
CA GLU A 27 15.96 6.85 2.99
C GLU A 27 15.00 5.66 2.92
N PHE A 28 13.79 5.81 3.45
CA PHE A 28 12.76 4.79 3.43
C PHE A 28 12.02 4.71 2.07
N LEU A 29 11.68 5.84 1.46
CA LEU A 29 10.88 5.92 0.23
C LEU A 29 11.73 5.81 -1.03
N THR A 30 12.53 4.75 -1.12
CA THR A 30 13.30 4.44 -2.34
C THR A 30 12.55 3.45 -3.22
N THR A 31 12.84 3.47 -4.52
CA THR A 31 12.27 2.52 -5.48
C THR A 31 12.55 1.07 -5.06
N GLU A 32 13.77 0.78 -4.59
CA GLU A 32 14.16 -0.55 -4.15
C GLU A 32 13.31 -1.05 -2.97
N ASN A 33 12.90 -0.15 -2.07
CA ASN A 33 12.12 -0.51 -0.90
C ASN A 33 10.61 -0.71 -1.20
N LEU A 34 10.10 -0.03 -2.23
CA LEU A 34 8.66 0.05 -2.52
C LEU A 34 8.19 -0.90 -3.65
N VAL A 35 9.12 -1.52 -4.38
CA VAL A 35 8.80 -2.35 -5.55
C VAL A 35 8.74 -3.84 -5.19
N ALA A 36 7.65 -4.51 -5.57
CA ALA A 36 7.55 -5.97 -5.52
C ALA A 36 8.50 -6.64 -6.55
N PRO A 37 9.00 -7.87 -6.30
CA PRO A 37 8.69 -8.72 -5.15
C PRO A 37 9.59 -8.47 -3.92
N ASN A 38 10.68 -7.71 -4.07
CA ASN A 38 11.80 -7.72 -3.12
C ASN A 38 11.85 -6.55 -2.14
N GLY A 39 11.05 -5.50 -2.35
CA GLY A 39 11.00 -4.35 -1.45
C GLY A 39 10.51 -4.74 -0.05
N ASN A 40 10.95 -4.02 1.00
CA ASN A 40 10.50 -4.33 2.36
C ASN A 40 9.08 -3.83 2.62
N LEU A 41 8.61 -2.82 1.88
CA LEU A 41 7.23 -2.35 1.92
C LEU A 41 6.67 -2.16 0.49
N PRO A 42 6.41 -3.25 -0.26
CA PRO A 42 5.86 -3.13 -1.60
C PRO A 42 4.54 -2.36 -1.59
N THR A 43 4.52 -1.24 -2.31
CA THR A 43 3.43 -0.25 -2.24
C THR A 43 2.82 -0.05 -3.62
N ASN A 44 1.49 0.00 -3.67
CA ASN A 44 0.72 0.25 -4.90
C ASN A 44 1.09 -0.74 -6.01
N THR A 45 1.11 -2.03 -5.68
CA THR A 45 1.62 -3.12 -6.54
C THR A 45 0.85 -3.30 -7.85
N SER A 46 -0.40 -2.84 -7.94
CA SER A 46 -1.14 -2.79 -9.22
C SER A 46 -0.81 -1.57 -10.08
N GLY A 47 -0.09 -0.60 -9.53
CA GLY A 47 0.09 0.75 -10.09
C GLY A 47 -0.69 1.84 -9.33
N GLY A 48 -1.56 1.45 -8.38
CA GLY A 48 -2.32 2.36 -7.54
C GLY A 48 -3.21 3.32 -8.33
N ASN A 49 -3.59 4.42 -7.70
CA ASN A 49 -4.50 5.41 -8.28
C ASN A 49 -3.95 6.10 -9.53
N LEU A 50 -2.62 6.27 -9.62
CA LEU A 50 -1.98 6.99 -10.72
C LEU A 50 -1.84 6.14 -12.00
N ALA A 51 -1.58 4.84 -11.88
CA ALA A 51 -1.28 3.99 -13.03
C ALA A 51 -2.31 2.88 -13.30
N GLU A 52 -3.01 2.34 -12.28
CA GLU A 52 -4.07 1.34 -12.50
C GLU A 52 -5.39 2.04 -12.84
N CYS A 53 -5.97 2.74 -11.86
CA CYS A 53 -7.23 3.43 -12.01
C CYS A 53 -7.52 4.33 -10.80
N TYR A 54 -8.17 5.47 -11.03
CA TYR A 54 -8.64 6.34 -9.95
C TYR A 54 -10.12 6.08 -9.64
N MET A 55 -10.44 4.96 -8.97
CA MET A 55 -11.80 4.63 -8.49
C MET A 55 -11.95 4.90 -7.00
N HIS A 56 -11.38 6.03 -6.56
CA HIS A 56 -11.43 6.50 -5.18
C HIS A 56 -11.04 5.43 -4.15
N GLY A 57 -10.01 4.63 -4.46
CA GLY A 57 -9.43 3.65 -3.54
C GLY A 57 -10.09 2.27 -3.57
N LEU A 58 -11.16 2.07 -4.36
CA LEU A 58 -11.77 0.75 -4.49
C LEU A 58 -10.78 -0.27 -5.07
N GLU A 59 -10.00 0.14 -6.06
CA GLU A 59 -8.98 -0.69 -6.70
C GLU A 59 -7.91 -1.18 -5.71
N LEU A 60 -7.54 -0.38 -4.72
CA LEU A 60 -6.54 -0.75 -3.70
C LEU A 60 -7.01 -1.92 -2.83
N ASN A 61 -8.31 -1.97 -2.52
CA ASN A 61 -8.92 -3.07 -1.78
C ASN A 61 -8.91 -4.35 -2.63
N ILE A 62 -9.16 -4.24 -3.93
CA ILE A 62 -9.08 -5.38 -4.86
C ILE A 62 -7.64 -5.88 -4.94
N GLU A 63 -6.66 -4.98 -5.05
CA GLU A 63 -5.25 -5.36 -5.11
C GLU A 63 -4.75 -6.00 -3.81
N ALA A 64 -5.14 -5.48 -2.65
CA ALA A 64 -4.83 -6.12 -1.37
C ALA A 64 -5.38 -7.55 -1.31
N VAL A 65 -6.61 -7.78 -1.78
CA VAL A 65 -7.20 -9.12 -1.88
C VAL A 65 -6.47 -10.00 -2.90
N ARG A 66 -6.02 -9.46 -4.04
CA ARG A 66 -5.21 -10.19 -5.03
C ARG A 66 -3.87 -10.63 -4.43
N GLN A 67 -3.20 -9.77 -3.66
CA GLN A 67 -1.95 -10.12 -2.97
C GLN A 67 -2.16 -11.31 -2.02
N ILE A 68 -3.17 -11.24 -1.13
CA ILE A 68 -3.50 -12.32 -0.19
C ILE A 68 -3.87 -13.63 -0.91
N ARG A 69 -4.56 -13.53 -2.05
CA ARG A 69 -4.95 -14.69 -2.87
C ARG A 69 -3.86 -15.19 -3.80
N ARG A 70 -2.70 -14.53 -3.84
CA ARG A 70 -1.57 -14.86 -4.71
C ARG A 70 -1.92 -14.78 -6.20
N THR A 71 -2.68 -13.75 -6.59
CA THR A 71 -3.12 -13.51 -7.97
C THR A 71 -2.81 -12.10 -8.48
N SER A 72 -1.94 -11.35 -7.79
CA SER A 72 -1.51 -10.05 -8.26
C SER A 72 -0.56 -10.19 -9.47
N PRO A 73 -0.61 -9.28 -10.46
CA PRO A 73 0.39 -9.23 -11.52
C PRO A 73 1.81 -8.91 -11.01
N ASN A 74 1.92 -8.18 -9.88
CA ASN A 74 3.19 -7.87 -9.21
C ASN A 74 3.15 -8.43 -7.79
N GLN A 75 3.21 -9.76 -7.73
CA GLN A 75 3.04 -10.52 -6.49
C GLN A 75 4.20 -10.28 -5.52
N VAL A 76 3.87 -10.02 -4.24
CA VAL A 76 4.83 -10.07 -3.13
C VAL A 76 4.99 -11.53 -2.69
N GLU A 77 6.23 -11.95 -2.48
CA GLU A 77 6.55 -13.30 -2.01
C GLU A 77 6.07 -13.51 -0.57
N ASP A 78 5.54 -14.71 -0.28
CA ASP A 78 5.10 -15.12 1.06
C ASP A 78 4.22 -14.11 1.82
N VAL A 79 3.38 -13.38 1.09
CA VAL A 79 2.48 -12.37 1.68
C VAL A 79 1.24 -13.01 2.31
N ASP A 80 1.08 -12.78 3.61
CA ASP A 80 -0.12 -13.17 4.36
C ASP A 80 -0.88 -11.98 4.96
N VAL A 81 -0.32 -10.77 4.90
CA VAL A 81 -0.97 -9.53 5.37
C VAL A 81 -0.82 -8.42 4.32
N SER A 82 -1.90 -7.70 4.03
CA SER A 82 -1.88 -6.52 3.16
C SER A 82 -2.75 -5.41 3.74
N MET A 83 -2.17 -4.23 3.89
CA MET A 83 -2.86 -3.05 4.42
C MET A 83 -3.33 -2.15 3.28
N VAL A 84 -4.53 -1.59 3.43
CA VAL A 84 -5.08 -0.53 2.58
C VAL A 84 -5.25 0.73 3.41
N VAL A 85 -4.64 1.83 2.97
CA VAL A 85 -4.83 3.16 3.56
C VAL A 85 -5.66 4.00 2.59
N SER A 86 -6.85 4.43 3.03
CA SER A 86 -7.72 5.31 2.23
C SER A 86 -7.19 6.75 2.21
N GLY A 87 -7.80 7.62 1.40
CA GLY A 87 -7.34 9.00 1.17
C GLY A 87 -7.06 9.78 2.45
N PRO A 88 -5.79 10.09 2.75
CA PRO A 88 -5.47 10.99 3.85
C PRO A 88 -5.91 12.41 3.48
N MET A 89 -5.98 13.32 4.46
CA MET A 89 -6.35 14.73 4.31
C MET A 89 -7.85 15.07 4.16
N VAL A 90 -8.74 14.08 4.05
CA VAL A 90 -10.20 14.31 4.03
C VAL A 90 -10.93 13.36 4.98
N THR A 91 -11.80 13.90 5.83
CA THR A 91 -12.60 13.10 6.76
C THR A 91 -13.93 12.66 6.12
N PRO A 92 -14.37 11.41 6.30
CA PRO A 92 -13.77 10.37 7.14
C PRO A 92 -12.58 9.67 6.48
N VAL A 93 -11.56 9.34 7.29
CA VAL A 93 -10.43 8.49 6.88
C VAL A 93 -10.65 7.05 7.37
N SER A 94 -10.10 6.09 6.64
CA SER A 94 -10.16 4.68 7.02
C SER A 94 -8.88 3.95 6.63
N SER A 95 -8.60 2.87 7.33
CA SER A 95 -7.59 1.89 6.96
C SER A 95 -8.13 0.50 7.21
N SER A 96 -7.73 -0.47 6.40
CA SER A 96 -8.12 -1.86 6.53
C SER A 96 -6.90 -2.77 6.39
N ILE A 97 -6.94 -3.91 7.08
CA ILE A 97 -5.92 -4.95 6.99
C ILE A 97 -6.63 -6.21 6.49
N TYR A 98 -6.06 -6.79 5.43
CA TYR A 98 -6.47 -8.06 4.87
C TYR A 98 -5.45 -9.12 5.29
N GLY A 99 -5.93 -10.25 5.81
CA GLY A 99 -5.11 -11.38 6.21
C GLY A 99 -5.50 -12.64 5.45
N SER A 100 -4.54 -13.53 5.20
CA SER A 100 -4.80 -14.90 4.79
C SER A 100 -5.25 -15.76 5.98
N GLU A 101 -5.65 -17.01 5.75
CA GLU A 101 -5.95 -17.96 6.83
C GLU A 101 -4.75 -18.22 7.75
N ALA A 102 -3.51 -17.98 7.29
CA ALA A 102 -2.29 -18.15 8.10
C ALA A 102 -2.14 -17.09 9.21
N THR A 103 -3.00 -16.06 9.22
CA THR A 103 -2.96 -14.97 10.20
C THR A 103 -3.83 -15.22 11.44
N VAL A 104 -4.53 -16.36 11.49
CA VAL A 104 -5.46 -16.75 12.57
C VAL A 104 -4.86 -17.81 13.47
#